data_AF-A0A502MNA2-F1
#
_entry.id   AF-A0A502MNA2-F1
#
_cell.length_a   1.000
_cell.length_b   1.000
_cell.length_c   1.000
_cell.angle_alpha   90.00
_cell.angle_beta   90.00
_cell.angle_gamma   90.00
#
_symmetry.space_group_name_H-M   'P 1'
#
loop_
_entity.id
_entity.type
_entity.pdbx_description
1 polymer ?
#
loop_
_entity_poly.entity_id
_entity_poly.type
_entity_poly.pdbx_seq_one_letter_code
_entity_poly.pdbx_strand_id
1 'polypeptide(L)' 'MERFVEDYQKRRLTDRVDIMAAINILMSQGYDEDDLLGEMTKVFYVDLDAFNEVIAHH' A
#
# COMPACT_ATOMS: atom_id res chain seq x y z
N MET A 1 22.14 -8.42 -11.41
CA MET A 1 22.14 -6.95 -11.26
C MET A 1 20.83 -6.59 -10.60
N GLU A 2 20.77 -6.76 -9.28
CA GLU A 2 19.60 -6.44 -8.47
C GLU A 2 19.41 -4.92 -8.49
N ARG A 3 18.25 -4.46 -8.96
CA ARG A 3 17.87 -3.04 -8.97
C ARG A 3 17.50 -2.62 -7.54
N PHE A 4 18.49 -2.54 -6.65
CA PHE A 4 18.40 -1.86 -5.35
C PHE A 4 18.59 -0.36 -5.53
N VAL A 5 17.80 0.23 -6.42
CA VAL A 5 17.79 1.68 -6.62
C VAL A 5 16.50 2.17 -5.97
N GLU A 6 16.66 2.94 -4.89
CA GLU A 6 15.67 3.85 -4.29
C GLU A 6 14.82 3.37 -3.10
N ASP A 7 15.44 2.78 -2.06
CA ASP A 7 14.72 2.49 -0.81
C ASP A 7 14.69 3.68 0.19
N TYR A 8 15.45 4.76 -0.04
CA TYR A 8 15.53 5.87 0.93
C TYR A 8 14.48 6.99 0.75
N GLN A 9 13.58 6.88 -0.23
CA GLN A 9 12.55 7.91 -0.48
C GLN A 9 11.12 7.37 -0.64
N LYS A 10 10.88 6.07 -0.38
CA LYS A 10 9.52 5.55 -0.38
C LYS A 10 8.71 6.29 0.69
N ARG A 11 7.69 7.04 0.25
CA ARG A 11 6.77 7.74 1.17
C ARG A 11 6.11 6.69 2.07
N ARG A 12 6.06 6.95 3.36
CA ARG A 12 5.43 6.05 4.33
C ARG A 12 3.94 6.30 4.30
N LEU A 13 3.16 5.25 4.05
CA LEU A 13 1.72 5.23 4.17
C LEU A 13 1.38 4.74 5.58
N THR A 14 1.32 5.70 6.52
CA THR A 14 0.97 5.44 7.93
C THR A 14 -0.41 5.95 8.29
N ASP A 15 -0.96 6.88 7.48
CA ASP A 15 -2.29 7.43 7.72
C ASP A 15 -3.35 6.57 7.05
N ARG A 16 -4.43 6.28 7.79
CA ARG A 16 -5.52 5.43 7.28
C ARG A 16 -6.23 6.06 6.10
N VAL A 17 -6.35 7.38 6.06
CA VAL A 17 -7.00 8.08 4.95
C VAL A 17 -6.20 7.90 3.67
N ASP A 18 -4.87 8.05 3.75
CA ASP A 18 -3.99 7.83 2.60
C ASP A 18 -3.96 6.35 2.17
N ILE A 19 -3.96 5.41 3.14
CA ILE A 19 -4.04 3.97 2.87
C ILE A 19 -5.35 3.62 2.17
N MET A 20 -6.49 4.11 2.67
CA MET A 20 -7.80 3.88 2.09
C MET A 20 -7.91 4.49 0.68
N ALA A 21 -7.30 5.66 0.45
CA ALA A 21 -7.25 6.26 -0.87
C ALA A 21 -6.44 5.39 -1.85
N ALA A 22 -5.26 4.90 -1.44
CA ALA A 22 -4.45 4.01 -2.26
C ALA A 22 -5.18 2.70 -2.59
N ILE A 23 -5.83 2.09 -1.60
CA ILE A 23 -6.67 0.90 -1.75
C ILE A 23 -7.80 1.15 -2.77
N ASN A 24 -8.55 2.25 -2.64
CA ASN A 24 -9.62 2.59 -3.57
C ASN A 24 -9.13 2.78 -5.01
N ILE A 25 -7.96 3.41 -5.18
CA ILE A 25 -7.35 3.60 -6.50
C ILE A 25 -7.00 2.25 -7.14
N LEU A 26 -6.36 1.36 -6.37
CA LEU A 26 -5.97 0.03 -6.85
C LEU A 26 -7.18 -0.88 -7.10
N MET A 27 -8.17 -0.89 -6.22
CA MET A 27 -9.42 -1.64 -6.47
C MET A 27 -10.16 -1.13 -7.72
N SER A 28 -10.16 0.19 -7.95
CA SER A 28 -10.73 0.78 -9.18
C SER A 28 -9.98 0.37 -10.45
N GLN A 29 -8.69 0.01 -10.32
CA GLN A 29 -7.89 -0.57 -11.41
C GLN A 29 -8.11 -2.08 -11.60
N GLY A 30 -8.89 -2.73 -10.71
CA GLY A 30 -9.23 -4.15 -10.77
C GLY A 30 -8.30 -5.06 -9.98
N TYR A 31 -7.51 -4.52 -9.05
CA TYR A 31 -6.71 -5.32 -8.13
C TYR A 31 -7.57 -5.87 -6.98
N ASP A 32 -7.36 -7.14 -6.67
CA ASP A 32 -7.96 -7.81 -5.51
C ASP A 32 -7.25 -7.42 -4.21
N GLU A 33 -7.96 -7.53 -3.08
CA GLU A 33 -7.48 -7.17 -1.74
C GLU A 33 -6.14 -7.86 -1.39
N ASP A 34 -5.96 -9.10 -1.84
CA ASP A 34 -4.74 -9.89 -1.63
C ASP A 34 -3.52 -9.31 -2.40
N ASP A 35 -3.76 -8.66 -3.54
CA ASP A 35 -2.74 -8.07 -4.40
C ASP A 35 -2.42 -6.61 -4.01
N LEU A 36 -3.36 -5.91 -3.35
CA LEU A 36 -3.21 -4.51 -2.93
C LEU A 36 -1.94 -4.27 -2.13
N LEU A 37 -1.68 -5.10 -1.11
CA LEU A 37 -0.51 -4.94 -0.25
C LEU A 37 0.79 -5.14 -1.05
N GLY A 38 0.78 -6.09 -1.99
CA GLY A 38 1.91 -6.34 -2.89
C GLY A 38 2.21 -5.13 -3.78
N GLU A 39 1.18 -4.52 -4.37
CA GLU A 39 1.34 -3.34 -5.21
C GLU A 39 1.75 -2.11 -4.41
N MET A 40 1.15 -1.89 -3.24
CA MET A 40 1.46 -0.75 -2.39
C MET A 40 2.89 -0.81 -1.86
N THR A 41 3.39 -1.98 -1.44
CA THR A 41 4.75 -2.15 -0.89
C THR A 41 5.86 -2.02 -1.95
N LYS A 42 5.53 -2.19 -3.23
CA LYS A 42 6.46 -1.90 -4.33
C LYS A 42 6.84 -0.41 -4.37
N VAL A 43 5.89 0.48 -4.08
CA VAL A 43 6.06 1.93 -4.23
C VAL A 43 6.22 2.67 -2.90
N PHE A 44 5.60 2.16 -1.83
CA PHE A 44 5.50 2.82 -0.52
C PHE A 44 5.93 1.91 0.62
N TYR A 45 6.34 2.50 1.74
CA TYR A 45 6.42 1.77 3.00
C TYR A 45 5.05 1.81 3.66
N VAL A 46 4.30 0.70 3.58
CA VAL A 46 2.96 0.58 4.14
C VAL A 46 3.04 0.15 5.60
N ASP A 47 2.33 0.84 6.47
CA ASP A 47 2.12 0.38 7.84
C ASP A 47 1.09 -0.76 7.83
N LEU A 48 1.54 -1.98 8.17
CA LEU A 48 0.70 -3.18 8.13
C LEU A 48 -0.41 -3.14 9.18
N ASP A 49 -0.18 -2.49 10.32
CA ASP A 49 -1.18 -2.39 11.39
C ASP A 49 -2.34 -1.50 10.93
N ALA A 50 -2.02 -0.32 10.39
CA ALA A 50 -3.00 0.59 9.81
C ALA A 50 -3.69 -0.01 8.57
N PHE A 51 -2.97 -0.73 7.71
CA PHE A 51 -3.56 -1.42 6.57
C PHE A 51 -4.55 -2.51 7.01
N ASN A 52 -4.15 -3.39 7.93
CA ASN A 52 -5.00 -4.45 8.44
C ASN A 52 -6.24 -3.88 9.14
N GLU A 53 -6.10 -2.77 9.85
CA GLU A 53 -7.24 -2.11 10.47
C GLU A 53 -8.19 -1.51 9.43
N VAL A 54 -7.68 -0.93 8.34
CA VAL A 54 -8.52 -0.45 7.23
C VAL A 54 -9.26 -1.61 6.55
N ILE A 55 -8.57 -2.72 6.25
CA ILE A 55 -9.19 -3.90 5.63
C ILE A 55 -10.18 -4.58 6.58
N ALA A 56 -9.88 -4.68 7.87
CA ALA A 56 -10.79 -5.29 8.84
C ALA A 56 -12.08 -4.49 9.06
N HIS A 57 -12.12 -3.23 8.66
CA HIS A 57 -13.27 -2.33 8.80
C HIS A 57 -13.98 -1.99 7.47
N HIS A 58 -13.49 -2.49 6.33
CA HIS A 58 -14.05 -2.28 4.99
C HIS A 58 -15.01 -3.42 4.60
#